data_AF-A0A370AU80-F1
#
_entry.id   AF-A0A370AU80-F1
#
_cell.length_a   1.000
_cell.length_b   1.000
_cell.length_c   1.000
_cell.angle_alpha   90.00
_cell.angle_beta   90.00
_cell.angle_gamma   90.00
#
_symmetry.space_group_name_H-M   'P 1'
#
loop_
_entity.id
_entity.type
_entity.pdbx_description
1 polymer ?
#
loop_
_entity_poly.entity_id
_entity_poly.type
_entity_poly.pdbx_seq_one_letter_code
_entity_poly.pdbx_strand_id
1 'polypeptide(L)' 'MNYHIEHHMYAAVPFYNLKKLSRALEEDMPKRGNLLKSYQDIIRIQKRQLYEPDYYFDAPCPD' A
#
# COMPACT_ATOMS: atom_id res chain seq x y z
N MET A 1 3.42 4.23 -9.95
CA MET A 1 4.65 3.74 -10.60
C MET A 1 4.92 2.33 -10.11
N ASN A 2 5.20 1.37 -11.01
CA ASN A 2 5.69 0.05 -10.58
C ASN A 2 7.02 0.25 -9.85
N TYR A 3 7.15 -0.34 -8.66
CA TYR A 3 8.34 -0.26 -7.80
C TYR A 3 8.63 1.10 -7.14
N HIS A 4 7.65 1.99 -7.04
CA HIS A 4 7.84 3.32 -6.44
C HIS A 4 8.28 3.23 -4.98
N ILE A 5 7.63 2.35 -4.20
CA ILE A 5 7.94 2.16 -2.79
C ILE A 5 9.35 1.59 -2.65
N GLU A 6 9.66 0.55 -3.41
CA GLU A 6 10.98 -0.09 -3.43
C GLU A 6 12.08 0.89 -3.83
N HIS A 7 11.82 1.77 -4.80
CA HIS A 7 12.74 2.84 -5.20
C HIS A 7 12.99 3.84 -4.06
N HIS A 8 11.95 4.25 -3.32
CA HIS A 8 12.10 5.20 -2.21
C HIS A 8 12.69 4.58 -0.94
N MET A 9 12.45 3.28 -0.69
CA MET A 9 13.07 2.56 0.43
C MET A 9 14.55 2.25 0.17
N TYR A 10 14.90 1.90 -1.07
CA TYR A 10 16.23 1.46 -1.46
C TYR A 10 16.76 2.26 -2.66
N ALA A 11 16.91 3.58 -2.49
CA ALA A 11 17.28 4.51 -3.56
C ALA A 11 18.60 4.19 -4.27
N ALA A 12 19.53 3.50 -3.61
CA ALA A 12 20.80 3.07 -4.20
C ALA A 12 20.66 1.86 -5.14
N VAL A 13 19.53 1.15 -5.14
CA VAL A 13 19.30 -0.01 -6.02
C VAL A 13 18.95 0.48 -7.43
N PRO A 14 19.72 0.09 -8.46
CA PRO A 14 19.42 0.48 -9.83
C PRO A 14 18.03 0.01 -10.29
N PHE A 15 17.36 0.81 -11.12
CA PHE A 15 15.97 0.57 -11.54
C PHE A 15 15.74 -0.83 -12.13
N TYR A 16 16.70 -1.34 -12.91
CA TYR A 16 16.63 -2.67 -13.52
C TYR A 16 16.63 -3.83 -12.50
N ASN A 17 17.11 -3.60 -11.27
CA ASN A 17 17.12 -4.57 -10.18
C ASN A 17 15.87 -4.50 -9.29
N LEU A 18 15.00 -3.48 -9.44
CA LEU A 18 13.83 -3.31 -8.58
C LEU A 18 12.83 -4.46 -8.68
N LYS A 19 12.73 -5.12 -9.84
CA LYS A 19 11.89 -6.33 -9.97
C LYS A 19 12.39 -7.48 -9.08
N LYS A 20 13.70 -7.60 -8.88
CA LYS A 20 14.29 -8.62 -8.01
C LYS A 20 14.05 -8.25 -6.55
N LEU A 21 14.24 -6.97 -6.20
CA LEU A 21 13.96 -6.43 -4.88
C LEU A 21 12.47 -6.60 -4.49
N SER A 22 11.53 -6.31 -5.39
CA SER A 22 10.09 -6.44 -5.17
C SER A 22 9.68 -7.88 -4.82
N ARG A 23 10.35 -8.90 -5.39
CA ARG A 23 10.12 -10.30 -5.03
C ARG A 23 10.73 -10.67 -3.68
N ALA A 24 11.88 -10.09 -3.35
CA ALA A 24 12.54 -10.33 -2.07
C ALA A 24 11.76 -9.72 -0.89
N LEU A 25 11.03 -8.63 -1.14
CA LEU A 25 10.19 -7.94 -0.15
C LEU A 25 8.72 -8.35 -0.20
N GLU A 26 8.35 -9.38 -0.96
CA GLU A 26 6.93 -9.68 -1.23
C GLU A 26 6.14 -10.02 0.04
N GLU A 27 6.78 -10.68 1.01
CA GLU A 27 6.16 -11.07 2.29
C GLU A 27 6.08 -9.89 3.28
N ASP A 28 7.06 -8.98 3.24
CA ASP A 28 7.15 -7.80 4.12
C ASP A 28 6.27 -6.62 3.65
N MET A 29 5.60 -6.75 2.50
CA MET A 29 4.88 -5.66 1.85
C MET A 29 3.36 -5.88 1.91
N PRO A 30 2.57 -4.80 2.10
CA PRO A 30 1.12 -4.91 2.04
C PRO A 30 0.68 -5.41 0.66
N LYS A 31 -0.37 -6.24 0.64
CA LYS A 31 -0.93 -6.75 -0.61
C LYS A 31 -1.28 -5.60 -1.55
N ARG A 32 -0.79 -5.70 -2.80
CA ARG A 32 -1.08 -4.72 -3.84
C ARG A 32 -2.59 -4.68 -4.12
N GLY A 33 -3.22 -3.56 -3.77
CA GLY A 33 -4.60 -3.28 -4.13
C GLY A 33 -4.76 -2.95 -5.61
N ASN A 34 -6.00 -2.89 -6.08
CA ASN A 34 -6.33 -2.29 -7.37
C ASN A 34 -7.06 -0.96 -7.16
N LEU A 35 -7.01 -0.09 -8.16
CA LEU A 35 -7.54 1.28 -8.07
C LEU A 35 -9.02 1.30 -7.65
N LEU A 36 -9.84 0.45 -8.27
CA LEU A 36 -11.28 0.38 -7.99
C LEU A 36 -11.55 0.00 -6.54
N LYS A 37 -10.87 -1.02 -6.03
CA LYS A 37 -11.00 -1.49 -4.65
C LYS A 37 -10.54 -0.41 -3.66
N SER A 38 -9.42 0.27 -3.93
CA SER A 38 -8.95 1.40 -3.12
C SER A 38 -10.01 2.51 -3.02
N TYR A 39 -10.64 2.90 -4.14
CA TYR A 39 -11.72 3.91 -4.10
C TYR A 39 -12.96 3.43 -3.36
N GLN A 40 -13.35 2.16 -3.51
CA GLN A 40 -14.46 1.59 -2.73
C GLN A 40 -14.19 1.63 -1.22
N ASP A 41 -12.97 1.29 -0.81
CA ASP A 41 -12.58 1.31 0.60
C ASP A 41 -12.56 2.75 1.14
N ILE A 42 -12.02 3.72 0.37
CA ILE A 42 -12.06 5.15 0.72
C ILE A 42 -13.51 5.64 0.92
N ILE A 43 -14.41 5.36 -0.03
CA ILE A 43 -15.82 5.79 0.06
C ILE A 43 -16.50 5.15 1.28
N ARG A 44 -16.23 3.87 1.55
CA ARG A 44 -16.79 3.17 2.71
C ARG A 44 -16.32 3.78 4.03
N ILE A 45 -15.02 4.08 4.15
CA ILE A 45 -14.44 4.71 5.34
C ILE A 45 -15.05 6.10 5.55
N GLN A 46 -15.09 6.94 4.52
CA GLN A 46 -15.67 8.27 4.60
C GLN A 46 -17.14 8.24 5.02
N LYS A 47 -17.94 7.34 4.45
CA LYS A 47 -19.35 7.16 4.85
C LYS A 47 -19.50 6.83 6.33
N ARG A 48 -18.61 6.01 6.90
CA ARG A 48 -18.61 5.68 8.33
C ARG A 48 -18.22 6.88 9.18
N GLN A 49 -17.21 7.63 8.75
CA GLN A 49 -16.73 8.83 9.45
C GLN A 49 -17.78 9.95 9.55
N LEU A 50 -18.77 9.99 8.64
CA LEU A 50 -19.91 10.92 8.74
C LEU A 50 -20.76 10.69 10.00
N TYR A 51 -20.81 9.46 10.52
CA TYR A 51 -21.62 9.09 11.69
C TYR A 51 -20.75 8.79 12.92
N GLU A 52 -19.50 8.38 12.72
CA GLU A 52 -18.51 8.07 13.76
C GLU A 52 -17.26 8.93 13.51
N PRO A 53 -17.21 10.21 13.98
CA PRO A 53 -16.11 11.12 13.66
C PRO A 53 -14.73 10.64 14.11
N ASP A 54 -14.69 9.87 15.20
CA ASP A 54 -13.45 9.31 15.77
C ASP A 54 -13.02 8.01 15.08
N TYR A 55 -13.81 7.48 14.15
CA TYR A 55 -13.45 6.28 13.41
C TYR A 55 -12.28 6.55 12.46
N TYR A 56 -11.27 5.69 12.54
CA TYR A 56 -10.22 5.56 11.54
C TYR A 56 -10.06 4.10 11.15
N PHE A 57 -9.63 3.87 9.91
CA PHE A 57 -9.30 2.53 9.45
C PHE A 57 -7.88 2.19 9.88
N ASP A 58 -7.74 1.22 10.78
CA ASP A 58 -6.45 0.67 11.20
C ASP A 58 -6.01 -0.38 10.17
N ALA A 59 -5.01 -0.02 9.37
CA ALA A 59 -4.52 -0.88 8.31
C ALA A 59 -3.57 -1.93 8.89
N PRO A 60 -3.81 -3.24 8.69
CA PRO A 60 -2.94 -4.27 9.25
C PRO A 60 -1.55 -4.19 8.61
N CYS A 61 -0.52 -4.23 9.45
CA CYS A 61 0.85 -4.44 9.01
C CYS A 61 1.08 -5.94 8.75
N PRO A 62 1.83 -6.32 7.69
CA PRO A 62 2.38 -7.68 7.58
C PRO A 62 3.21 -8.04 8.82
N ASP A 63 3.21 -9.33 9.19
CA ASP A 63 3.96 -9.90 10.32
C ASP A 63 5.48 -9.88 10.11
#